data_AF-A0A427XH53-F1
#
_entry.id   AF-A0A427XH53-F1
#
_cell.length_a   1.000
_cell.length_b   1.000
_cell.length_c   1.000
_cell.angle_alpha   90.00
_cell.angle_beta   90.00
_cell.angle_gamma   90.00
#
_symmetry.space_group_name_H-M   'P 1'
#
loop_
_entity.id
_entity.type
_entity.pdbx_description
1 polymer ?
#
loop_
_entity_poly.entity_id
_entity_poly.type
_entity_poly.pdbx_seq_one_letter_code
_entity_poly.pdbx_strand_id
1 'polypeptide(L)'
;MSVALASISNRLTSAQAQLLERSRVLTLGLVPSPSATTSLVRTLTGVRNDLAKAEDEAALENNGLSVGGKAPRTGKRRASDALQLDELTARYDRLVEMLQADEDGRGRAKALVREKRAPSPAPEADEDIHVPDVTVEPPTPAAPEPIRPFKDYDEEDDAPPHEIIEQQQLMMNDQDERLTLLSHSINRQSHLSVQIGDELDIHHELLEDTDAAMDRTAARLNSARRRLDHVADNAKQYGSTITIIVLIFVLLLLIIVFKT
;
A
#
# COMPACT_ATOMS: atom_id res chain seq x y z
N MET A 1 -2.71 -14.66 -9.49
CA MET A 1 -2.54 -14.60 -8.01
C MET A 1 -1.22 -14.03 -7.47
N SER A 2 -0.11 -14.76 -7.24
CA SER A 2 1.01 -14.26 -6.39
C SER A 2 1.66 -12.93 -6.77
N VAL A 3 1.86 -12.67 -8.08
CA VAL A 3 2.39 -11.38 -8.57
C VAL A 3 1.38 -10.24 -8.35
N ALA A 4 0.09 -10.54 -8.48
CA ALA A 4 -0.99 -9.59 -8.23
C ALA A 4 -1.10 -9.25 -6.73
N LEU A 5 -0.92 -10.22 -5.84
CA LEU A 5 -0.90 -9.96 -4.38
C LEU A 5 0.26 -9.02 -3.99
N ALA A 6 1.45 -9.22 -4.57
CA ALA A 6 2.58 -8.35 -4.33
C ALA A 6 2.34 -6.91 -4.83
N SER A 7 1.74 -6.74 -6.01
CA SER A 7 1.42 -5.40 -6.54
C SER A 7 0.35 -4.70 -5.71
N ILE A 8 -0.68 -5.42 -5.26
CA ILE A 8 -1.71 -4.88 -4.36
C ILE A 8 -1.05 -4.42 -3.05
N SER A 9 -0.20 -5.26 -2.45
CA SER A 9 0.52 -4.90 -1.21
C SER A 9 1.36 -3.62 -1.37
N ASN A 10 2.13 -3.49 -2.46
CA ASN A 10 2.96 -2.30 -2.68
C ASN A 10 2.12 -1.02 -2.84
N ARG A 11 1.04 -1.09 -3.62
CA ARG A 11 0.11 0.05 -3.80
C ARG A 11 -0.56 0.43 -2.48
N LEU A 12 -0.85 -0.55 -1.63
CA LEU A 12 -1.45 -0.35 -0.32
C LEU A 12 -0.48 0.33 0.67
N THR A 13 0.80 -0.08 0.66
CA THR A 13 1.86 0.59 1.44
C THR A 13 2.04 2.05 0.99
N SER A 14 2.00 2.31 -0.32
CA SER A 14 2.06 3.67 -0.86
C SER A 14 0.87 4.52 -0.42
N ALA A 15 -0.35 3.99 -0.51
CA ALA A 15 -1.56 4.68 -0.04
C ALA A 15 -1.51 4.95 1.48
N GLN A 16 -0.96 4.03 2.28
CA GLN A 16 -0.76 4.26 3.71
C GLN A 16 0.18 5.42 4.00
N ALA A 17 1.31 5.51 3.29
CA ALA A 17 2.25 6.62 3.46
C ALA A 17 1.58 7.97 3.14
N GLN A 18 0.84 8.05 2.03
CA GLN A 18 0.09 9.25 1.64
C GLN A 18 -1.00 9.62 2.67
N LEU A 19 -1.67 8.63 3.27
CA LEU A 19 -2.68 8.85 4.31
C LEU A 19 -2.07 9.36 5.63
N LEU A 20 -0.93 8.82 6.03
CA LEU A 20 -0.23 9.30 7.23
C LEU A 20 0.27 10.73 7.05
N GLU A 21 0.83 11.04 5.88
CA GLU A 21 1.21 12.41 5.53
C GLU A 21 0.01 13.35 5.57
N ARG A 22 -1.10 12.95 4.96
CA ARG A 22 -2.36 13.71 5.00
C ARG A 22 -2.85 13.92 6.43
N SER A 23 -2.85 12.90 7.28
CA SER A 23 -3.24 13.04 8.69
C SER A 23 -2.35 14.03 9.42
N ARG A 24 -1.05 14.06 9.11
CA ARG A 24 -0.11 15.01 9.68
C ARG A 24 -0.43 16.44 9.25
N VAL A 25 -0.71 16.66 7.97
CA VAL A 25 -1.11 17.97 7.43
C VAL A 25 -2.37 18.49 8.13
N LEU A 26 -3.34 17.60 8.36
CA LEU A 26 -4.58 17.94 9.08
C LEU A 26 -4.34 18.23 10.56
N THR A 27 -3.45 17.49 11.24
CA THR A 27 -3.08 17.81 12.64
C THR A 27 -2.40 19.18 12.76
N LEU A 28 -1.78 19.68 11.70
CA LEU A 28 -1.18 21.01 11.64
C LEU A 28 -2.20 22.11 11.27
N GLY A 29 -3.47 21.76 11.08
CA GLY A 29 -4.53 22.70 10.67
C GLY A 29 -4.43 23.17 9.22
N LEU A 30 -3.63 22.50 8.40
CA LEU A 30 -3.42 22.83 7.00
C LEU A 30 -4.40 22.05 6.10
N VAL A 31 -4.77 22.64 4.96
CA VAL A 31 -5.64 21.98 3.98
C VAL A 31 -4.80 20.97 3.16
N PRO A 32 -5.22 19.70 3.08
CA PRO A 32 -4.50 18.70 2.31
C PRO A 32 -4.58 18.98 0.80
N SER A 33 -3.51 18.67 0.07
CA SER A 33 -3.45 18.90 -1.38
C SER A 33 -4.56 18.14 -2.14
N PRO A 34 -5.31 18.81 -3.04
CA PRO A 34 -6.35 18.17 -3.83
C PRO A 34 -5.80 17.16 -4.85
N SER A 35 -4.58 17.38 -5.35
CA SER A 35 -3.88 16.46 -6.26
C SER A 35 -3.54 15.15 -5.54
N ALA A 36 -2.92 15.25 -4.36
CA ALA A 36 -2.60 14.10 -3.52
C ALA A 36 -3.84 13.28 -3.14
N THR A 37 -4.95 13.97 -2.83
CA THR A 37 -6.25 13.34 -2.53
C THR A 37 -6.81 12.57 -3.75
N THR A 38 -6.69 13.16 -4.93
CA THR A 38 -7.18 12.54 -6.18
C THR A 38 -6.34 11.32 -6.55
N SER A 39 -5.02 11.42 -6.38
CA SER A 39 -4.09 10.30 -6.59
C SER A 39 -4.38 9.15 -5.62
N LEU A 40 -4.53 9.44 -4.32
CA LEU A 40 -4.92 8.45 -3.30
C LEU A 40 -6.23 7.72 -3.66
N VAL A 41 -7.25 8.44 -4.11
CA VAL A 41 -8.53 7.84 -4.48
C VAL A 41 -8.37 6.95 -5.72
N ARG A 42 -7.55 7.36 -6.69
CA ARG A 42 -7.26 6.56 -7.88
C ARG A 42 -6.51 5.28 -7.53
N THR A 43 -5.48 5.36 -6.68
CA THR A 43 -4.71 4.19 -6.24
C THR A 43 -5.59 3.22 -5.46
N LEU A 44 -6.41 3.71 -4.51
CA LEU A 44 -7.37 2.90 -3.77
C LEU A 44 -8.47 2.29 -4.67
N THR A 45 -8.90 2.99 -5.72
CA THR A 45 -9.83 2.43 -6.71
C THR A 45 -9.19 1.27 -7.50
N GLY A 46 -7.93 1.44 -7.92
CA GLY A 46 -7.17 0.39 -8.59
C GLY A 46 -7.01 -0.84 -7.69
N VAL A 47 -6.56 -0.63 -6.45
CA VAL A 47 -6.44 -1.68 -5.43
C VAL A 47 -7.76 -2.41 -5.20
N ARG A 48 -8.89 -1.71 -5.11
CA ARG A 48 -10.22 -2.30 -4.98
C ARG A 48 -10.56 -3.26 -6.13
N ASN A 49 -10.30 -2.83 -7.36
CA ASN A 49 -10.61 -3.61 -8.55
C ASN A 49 -9.69 -4.83 -8.68
N ASP A 50 -8.41 -4.68 -8.32
CA ASP A 50 -7.44 -5.78 -8.33
C ASP A 50 -7.76 -6.82 -7.24
N LEU A 51 -8.20 -6.36 -6.07
CA LEU A 51 -8.65 -7.20 -4.97
C LEU A 51 -9.92 -7.99 -5.35
N ALA A 52 -10.91 -7.34 -5.95
CA ALA A 52 -12.12 -8.02 -6.45
C ALA A 52 -11.78 -9.10 -7.49
N LYS A 53 -10.88 -8.82 -8.44
CA LYS A 53 -10.41 -9.82 -9.42
C LYS A 53 -9.69 -10.99 -8.75
N ALA A 54 -8.89 -10.73 -7.73
CA ALA A 54 -8.14 -11.76 -7.01
C ALA A 54 -9.06 -12.64 -6.14
N GLU A 55 -10.13 -12.06 -5.59
CA GLU A 55 -11.21 -12.79 -4.91
C GLU A 55 -12.00 -13.68 -5.87
N ASP A 56 -12.34 -13.17 -7.06
CA ASP A 56 -12.98 -13.96 -8.10
C ASP A 56 -12.08 -15.12 -8.57
N GLU A 57 -10.77 -14.88 -8.75
CA GLU A 57 -9.77 -15.91 -9.08
C GLU A 57 -9.73 -16.99 -7.99
N ALA A 58 -9.72 -16.60 -6.71
CA ALA A 58 -9.72 -17.52 -5.58
C ALA A 58 -11.03 -18.34 -5.48
N ALA A 59 -12.19 -17.72 -5.71
CA ALA A 59 -13.48 -18.39 -5.70
C ALA A 59 -13.61 -19.41 -6.84
N LEU A 60 -13.12 -19.09 -8.04
CA LEU A 60 -13.08 -19.98 -9.19
C LEU A 60 -12.15 -21.18 -8.94
N GLU A 61 -10.99 -20.93 -8.32
CA GLU A 61 -10.07 -22.01 -7.93
C GLU A 61 -10.65 -22.93 -6.85
N ASN A 62 -11.40 -22.40 -5.87
CA ASN A 62 -12.10 -23.19 -4.86
C ASN A 62 -13.19 -24.09 -5.46
N ASN A 63 -13.88 -23.62 -6.50
CA ASN A 63 -14.88 -24.40 -7.23
C ASN A 63 -14.27 -25.39 -8.26
N GLY A 64 -12.94 -25.57 -8.25
CA GLY A 64 -12.24 -26.53 -9.12
C GLY A 64 -12.09 -26.07 -10.57
N LEU A 65 -12.49 -24.83 -10.90
CA LEU A 65 -12.42 -24.29 -12.24
C LEU A 65 -11.14 -23.44 -12.37
N SER A 66 -10.05 -24.07 -12.83
CA SER A 66 -8.81 -23.34 -13.12
C SER A 66 -9.00 -22.48 -14.37
N VAL A 67 -9.06 -21.16 -14.18
CA VAL A 67 -9.09 -20.22 -15.31
C VAL A 67 -7.67 -20.06 -15.87
N GLY A 68 -7.49 -20.53 -17.11
CA GLY A 68 -6.33 -20.21 -17.93
C GLY A 68 -5.16 -21.17 -17.82
N GLY A 69 -5.36 -22.45 -18.15
CA GLY A 69 -4.30 -23.41 -18.59
C GLY A 69 -3.09 -23.60 -17.66
N LYS A 70 -3.10 -23.02 -16.46
CA LYS A 70 -2.04 -23.14 -15.47
C LYS A 70 -2.31 -24.38 -14.63
N ALA A 71 -1.25 -25.14 -14.34
CA ALA A 71 -1.36 -26.32 -13.51
C ALA A 71 -2.07 -25.97 -12.18
N PRO A 72 -3.00 -26.82 -11.71
CA PRO A 72 -3.70 -26.58 -10.45
C PRO A 72 -2.69 -26.38 -9.31
N ARG A 73 -2.87 -25.29 -8.56
CA ARG A 73 -1.97 -24.96 -7.44
C ARG A 73 -2.15 -26.00 -6.34
N THR A 74 -1.06 -26.33 -5.65
CA THR A 74 -1.10 -27.23 -4.49
C THR A 74 -1.97 -26.62 -3.39
N GLY A 75 -2.74 -27.44 -2.65
CA GLY A 75 -3.68 -26.96 -1.63
C GLY A 75 -3.05 -26.03 -0.59
N LYS A 76 -1.79 -26.30 -0.21
CA LYS A 76 -1.03 -25.47 0.74
C LYS A 76 -0.76 -24.05 0.22
N ARG A 77 -0.47 -23.90 -1.08
CA ARG A 77 -0.27 -22.58 -1.71
C ARG A 77 -1.58 -21.81 -1.87
N ARG A 78 -2.69 -22.51 -2.11
CA ARG A 78 -4.02 -21.89 -2.16
C ARG A 78 -4.43 -21.32 -0.82
N ALA A 79 -4.25 -22.10 0.25
CA ALA A 79 -4.52 -21.64 1.61
C ALA A 79 -3.68 -20.42 1.99
N SER A 80 -2.37 -20.42 1.66
CA SER A 80 -1.52 -19.25 1.93
C SER A 80 -1.92 -18.02 1.13
N ASP A 81 -2.24 -18.19 -0.16
CA ASP A 81 -2.63 -17.07 -1.02
C ASP A 81 -3.99 -16.48 -0.58
N ALA A 82 -4.91 -17.32 -0.09
CA ALA A 82 -6.20 -16.87 0.46
C ALA A 82 -6.05 -16.08 1.77
N LEU A 83 -5.18 -16.54 2.68
CA LEU A 83 -4.87 -15.81 3.92
C LEU A 83 -4.24 -14.44 3.65
N GLN A 84 -3.31 -14.37 2.68
CA GLN A 84 -2.72 -13.10 2.26
C GLN A 84 -3.78 -12.16 1.67
N LEU A 85 -4.68 -12.67 0.84
CA LEU A 85 -5.76 -11.88 0.25
C LEU A 85 -6.66 -11.26 1.32
N ASP A 86 -7.02 -12.03 2.35
CA ASP A 86 -7.84 -11.58 3.48
C ASP A 86 -7.11 -10.48 4.27
N GLU A 87 -5.83 -10.67 4.56
CA GLU A 87 -5.00 -9.66 5.22
C GLU A 87 -4.92 -8.36 4.40
N LEU A 88 -4.70 -8.45 3.09
CA LEU A 88 -4.65 -7.29 2.20
C LEU A 88 -6.02 -6.58 2.13
N THR A 89 -7.11 -7.34 2.19
CA THR A 89 -8.48 -6.80 2.25
C THR A 89 -8.71 -6.01 3.52
N ALA A 90 -8.38 -6.59 4.67
CA ALA A 90 -8.54 -5.92 5.96
C ALA A 90 -7.69 -4.63 6.04
N ARG A 91 -6.47 -4.66 5.50
CA ARG A 91 -5.63 -3.46 5.42
C ARG A 91 -6.23 -2.38 4.50
N TYR A 92 -6.84 -2.77 3.38
CA TYR A 92 -7.52 -1.83 2.48
C TYR A 92 -8.69 -1.14 3.17
N ASP A 93 -9.54 -1.92 3.84
CA ASP A 93 -10.71 -1.40 4.54
C ASP A 93 -10.31 -0.37 5.62
N ARG A 94 -9.23 -0.65 6.37
CA ARG A 94 -8.67 0.28 7.35
C ARG A 94 -8.20 1.60 6.73
N LEU A 95 -7.56 1.57 5.55
CA LEU A 95 -7.12 2.79 4.86
C LEU A 95 -8.31 3.60 4.32
N VAL A 96 -9.34 2.92 3.82
CA VAL A 96 -10.58 3.56 3.39
C VAL A 96 -11.31 4.20 4.57
N GLU A 97 -11.30 3.56 5.74
CA GLU A 97 -11.84 4.13 6.99
C GLU A 97 -11.05 5.36 7.44
N MET A 98 -9.71 5.31 7.41
CA MET A 98 -8.87 6.49 7.72
C MET A 98 -9.15 7.65 6.76
N LEU A 99 -9.40 7.37 5.48
CA LEU A 99 -9.78 8.40 4.50
C LEU A 99 -11.16 9.02 4.79
N GLN A 100 -12.06 8.30 5.47
CA GLN A 100 -13.38 8.81 5.87
C GLN A 100 -13.34 9.74 7.09
N ALA A 101 -12.21 9.82 7.81
CA ALA A 101 -12.09 10.71 8.96
C ALA A 101 -12.31 12.18 8.55
N ASP A 102 -11.87 12.55 7.34
CA ASP A 102 -11.82 13.94 6.87
C ASP A 102 -13.04 14.31 6.01
N GLU A 103 -13.49 15.57 6.07
CA GLU A 103 -14.64 16.03 5.28
C GLU A 103 -14.45 15.85 3.76
N ASP A 104 -13.28 16.22 3.24
CA ASP A 104 -12.92 16.04 1.81
C ASP A 104 -12.78 14.58 1.39
N GLY A 105 -12.44 13.71 2.35
CA GLY A 105 -12.24 12.29 2.13
C GLY A 105 -13.56 11.52 2.14
N ARG A 106 -14.53 11.89 2.99
CA ARG A 106 -15.84 11.23 3.10
C ARG A 106 -16.60 11.14 1.78
N GLY A 107 -16.62 12.22 1.00
CA GLY A 107 -17.35 12.23 -0.28
C GLY A 107 -16.80 11.22 -1.27
N ARG A 108 -15.47 11.09 -1.34
CA ARG A 108 -14.78 10.21 -2.28
C ARG A 108 -14.65 8.77 -1.76
N ALA A 109 -14.50 8.60 -0.46
CA ALA A 109 -14.37 7.29 0.19
C ALA A 109 -15.66 6.47 0.14
N LYS A 110 -16.85 7.10 0.08
CA LYS A 110 -18.12 6.39 -0.13
C LYS A 110 -18.12 5.53 -1.40
N ALA A 111 -17.42 5.96 -2.46
CA ALA A 111 -17.29 5.18 -3.69
C ALA A 111 -16.25 4.04 -3.57
N LEU A 112 -15.39 4.08 -2.55
CA LEU A 112 -14.32 3.11 -2.29
C LEU A 112 -14.76 2.00 -1.34
N VAL A 113 -15.80 2.24 -0.52
CA VAL A 113 -16.38 1.21 0.35
C VAL A 113 -16.78 0.02 -0.50
N ARG A 114 -16.15 -1.13 -0.25
CA ARG A 114 -16.51 -2.38 -0.89
C ARG A 114 -17.79 -2.88 -0.23
N GLU A 115 -18.76 -3.30 -1.03
CA GLU A 115 -19.92 -3.99 -0.49
C GLU A 115 -19.41 -5.33 0.09
N LYS A 116 -19.37 -5.44 1.42
CA LYS A 116 -18.91 -6.62 2.13
C LYS A 116 -19.85 -7.77 1.74
N ARG A 117 -19.43 -8.58 0.76
CA ARG A 117 -20.19 -9.74 0.30
C ARG A 117 -20.41 -10.65 1.49
N ALA A 118 -21.67 -10.78 1.91
CA ALA A 118 -22.04 -11.61 3.04
C ALA A 118 -21.45 -13.02 2.84
N PRO A 119 -20.83 -13.60 3.88
CA PRO A 119 -20.39 -14.99 3.80
C PRO A 119 -21.60 -15.88 3.51
N SER A 120 -21.48 -16.76 2.51
CA SER A 120 -22.46 -17.83 2.31
C SER A 120 -22.57 -18.67 3.60
N PRO A 121 -23.77 -19.08 4.01
CA PRO A 121 -23.96 -19.80 5.27
C PRO A 121 -23.37 -21.20 5.13
N ALA A 122 -22.38 -21.51 5.96
CA ALA A 122 -21.90 -22.87 6.21
C ALA A 122 -21.68 -23.01 7.72
N PRO A 123 -21.85 -24.24 8.25
CA PRO A 123 -22.59 -24.49 9.47
C PRO A 123 -21.78 -24.21 10.73
N GLU A 124 -22.52 -23.85 11.78
CA GLU A 124 -22.10 -23.59 13.14
C GLU A 124 -21.15 -24.69 13.68
N ALA A 125 -20.03 -24.25 14.24
CA ALA A 125 -19.30 -24.99 15.25
C ALA A 125 -18.64 -23.99 16.20
N ASP A 126 -19.09 -24.07 17.45
CA ASP A 126 -18.61 -23.35 18.62
C ASP A 126 -17.12 -23.62 18.89
N GLU A 127 -16.36 -22.57 19.25
CA GLU A 127 -15.86 -22.34 20.62
C GLU A 127 -14.64 -21.40 20.64
N ASP A 128 -14.79 -20.36 21.45
CA ASP A 128 -13.82 -19.60 22.23
C ASP A 128 -12.32 -19.71 21.91
N ILE A 129 -11.77 -18.62 21.35
CA ILE A 129 -10.41 -18.17 21.68
C ILE A 129 -10.45 -16.68 22.04
N HIS A 130 -10.23 -16.44 23.34
CA HIS A 130 -10.06 -15.16 24.00
C HIS A 130 -8.95 -14.31 23.36
N VAL A 131 -9.32 -13.15 22.82
CA VAL A 131 -8.39 -12.08 22.42
C VAL A 131 -8.19 -11.18 23.64
N PRO A 132 -6.96 -10.89 24.08
CA PRO A 132 -6.75 -9.86 25.09
C PRO A 132 -7.18 -8.50 24.52
N ASP A 133 -8.12 -7.85 25.19
CA ASP A 133 -8.51 -6.47 24.95
C ASP A 133 -7.34 -5.56 25.31
N VAL A 134 -6.60 -5.12 24.30
CA VAL A 134 -5.65 -4.02 24.46
C VAL A 134 -6.40 -2.74 24.12
N THR A 135 -7.08 -2.21 25.12
CA THR A 135 -7.63 -0.85 25.11
C THR A 135 -6.45 0.12 25.16
N VAL A 136 -5.97 0.57 24.00
CA VAL A 136 -5.11 1.76 23.93
C VAL A 136 -6.02 2.96 24.04
N GLU A 137 -6.14 3.47 25.26
CA GLU A 137 -6.75 4.75 25.55
C GLU A 137 -5.99 5.84 24.75
N PRO A 138 -6.68 6.73 24.01
CA PRO A 138 -6.04 7.85 23.35
C PRO A 138 -5.33 8.72 24.40
N PRO A 139 -4.22 9.41 24.07
CA PRO A 139 -3.66 10.40 24.98
C PRO A 139 -4.73 11.49 25.18
N THR A 140 -5.35 11.45 26.36
CA THR A 140 -6.24 12.48 26.87
C THR A 140 -5.54 13.83 26.73
N PRO A 141 -6.13 14.83 26.04
CA PRO A 141 -5.64 16.20 26.11
C PRO A 141 -5.63 16.56 27.60
N ALA A 142 -4.47 16.98 28.11
CA ALA A 142 -4.32 17.39 29.50
C ALA A 142 -5.54 18.23 29.91
N ALA A 143 -6.32 17.69 30.85
CA ALA A 143 -7.42 18.42 31.44
C ALA A 143 -6.87 19.76 31.97
N PRO A 144 -7.64 20.86 31.89
CA PRO A 144 -7.21 22.13 32.44
C PRO A 144 -6.87 21.91 33.91
N GLU A 145 -5.59 22.00 34.27
CA GLU A 145 -5.20 22.04 35.68
C GLU A 145 -6.01 23.16 36.34
N PRO A 146 -6.64 22.92 37.50
CA PRO A 146 -7.24 24.01 38.25
C PRO A 146 -6.13 25.04 38.46
N ILE A 147 -6.39 26.28 38.02
CA ILE A 147 -5.50 27.42 38.24
C ILE A 147 -5.20 27.42 39.73
N ARG A 148 -4.00 26.96 40.09
CA ARG A 148 -3.50 27.07 41.46
C ARG A 148 -3.42 28.57 41.70
N PRO A 149 -4.08 29.11 42.74
CA PRO A 149 -3.87 30.50 43.11
C PRO A 149 -2.37 30.71 43.23
N PHE A 150 -1.88 31.79 42.64
CA PHE A 150 -0.49 32.20 42.80
C PHE A 150 -0.17 32.09 44.29
N LYS A 151 0.87 31.32 44.60
CA LYS A 151 1.35 31.23 45.97
C LYS A 151 1.90 32.62 46.27
N ASP A 152 1.18 33.37 47.10
CA ASP A 152 1.68 34.61 47.66
C ASP A 152 2.97 34.25 48.40
N TYR A 153 4.10 34.66 47.83
CA TYR A 153 5.42 34.54 48.44
C TYR A 153 5.49 35.61 49.53
N ASP A 154 4.93 35.32 50.68
CA ASP A 154 5.26 36.03 51.91
C ASP A 154 6.50 35.35 52.50
N GLU A 155 7.68 35.88 52.16
CA GLU A 155 8.82 36.13 53.08
C GLU A 155 10.12 36.37 52.29
N GLU A 156 10.54 37.63 52.31
CA GLU A 156 11.92 38.14 52.30
C GLU A 156 12.84 37.72 51.14
N ASP A 157 12.68 38.37 49.98
CA ASP A 157 13.81 38.67 49.10
C ASP A 157 13.72 40.16 48.73
N ASP A 158 14.61 40.96 49.32
CA ASP A 158 14.70 42.42 49.15
C ASP A 158 15.38 42.76 47.80
N ALA A 159 14.91 42.12 46.72
CA ALA A 159 15.27 42.48 45.35
C ALA A 159 14.32 43.60 44.90
N PRO A 160 14.83 44.79 44.57
CA PRO A 160 13.97 45.93 44.34
C PRO A 160 13.08 45.70 43.10
N PRO A 161 11.82 46.17 43.08
CA PRO A 161 10.83 45.83 42.04
C PRO A 161 11.27 46.09 40.59
N HIS A 162 12.28 46.95 40.39
CA HIS A 162 12.84 47.23 39.07
C HIS A 162 13.70 46.08 38.52
N GLU A 163 14.42 45.35 39.38
CA GLU A 163 15.29 44.25 38.94
C GLU A 163 14.48 43.05 38.45
N ILE A 164 13.35 42.74 39.08
CA ILE A 164 12.45 41.65 38.67
C ILE A 164 11.79 41.96 37.31
N ILE A 165 11.43 43.22 37.07
CA ILE A 165 10.85 43.68 35.81
C ILE A 165 11.89 43.64 34.68
N GLU A 166 13.12 44.07 34.95
CA GLU A 166 14.23 43.98 33.98
C GLU A 166 14.56 42.52 33.64
N GLN A 167 14.57 41.63 34.64
CA GLN A 167 14.77 40.19 34.41
C GLN A 167 13.66 39.58 33.55
N GLN A 168 12.40 39.94 33.79
CA GLN A 168 11.28 39.48 32.97
C GLN A 168 11.35 40.02 31.54
N GLN A 169 11.75 41.28 31.33
CA GLN A 169 11.94 41.86 30.00
C GLN A 169 13.08 41.18 29.23
N LEU A 170 14.20 40.88 29.90
CA LEU A 170 15.29 40.12 29.29
C LEU A 170 14.84 38.71 28.89
N MET A 171 14.04 38.05 29.74
CA MET A 171 13.50 36.72 29.47
C MET A 171 12.44 36.72 28.37
N MET A 172 11.64 37.78 28.23
CA MET A 172 10.70 37.96 27.10
C MET A 172 11.45 38.20 25.79
N ASN A 173 12.49 39.03 25.80
CA ASN A 173 13.30 39.29 24.60
C ASN A 173 14.04 38.03 24.11
N ASP A 174 14.58 37.21 25.01
CA ASP A 174 15.21 35.93 24.66
C ASP A 174 14.20 34.94 24.05
N GLN A 175 12.95 34.97 24.52
CA GLN A 175 11.87 34.17 23.95
C GLN A 175 11.44 34.65 22.56
N ASP A 176 11.32 35.96 22.34
CA ASP A 176 10.98 36.52 21.02
C ASP A 176 12.06 36.23 19.97
N GLU A 177 13.33 36.25 20.37
CA GLU A 177 14.45 35.89 19.49
C GLU A 177 14.40 34.39 19.11
N ARG A 178 14.06 33.52 20.08
CA ARG A 178 13.84 32.08 19.82
C ARG A 178 12.63 31.83 18.91
N LEU A 179 11.54 32.56 19.09
CA LEU A 179 10.35 32.45 18.24
C LEU A 179 10.63 32.92 16.80
N THR A 180 11.47 33.93 16.64
CA THR A 180 11.90 34.42 15.32
C THR A 180 12.75 33.36 14.60
N LEU A 181 13.69 32.74 15.30
CA LEU A 181 14.48 31.62 14.75
C LEU A 181 13.60 30.41 14.41
N LEU A 182 12.62 30.08 15.26
CA LEU A 182 11.67 29.01 15.01
C LEU A 182 10.79 29.32 13.78
N SER A 183 10.31 30.55 13.66
CA SER A 183 9.53 31.03 12.51
C SER A 183 10.32 30.92 11.21
N HIS A 184 11.60 31.31 11.21
CA HIS A 184 12.48 31.14 10.05
C HIS A 184 12.71 29.67 9.68
N SER A 185 12.86 28.80 10.68
CA SER A 185 13.00 27.35 10.47
C SER A 185 11.72 26.73 9.91
N ILE A 186 10.55 27.10 10.45
CA ILE A 186 9.23 26.66 9.98
C ILE A 186 8.99 27.12 8.54
N ASN A 187 9.32 28.37 8.20
CA ASN A 187 9.16 28.87 6.84
C ASN A 187 10.06 28.12 5.84
N ARG A 188 11.30 27.80 6.25
CA ARG A 188 12.22 27.01 5.42
C ARG A 188 11.74 25.56 5.28
N GLN A 189 11.19 24.97 6.34
CA GLN A 189 10.57 23.65 6.31
C GLN A 189 9.32 23.63 5.41
N SER A 190 8.50 24.67 5.45
CA SER A 190 7.35 24.86 4.57
C SER A 190 7.79 24.91 3.10
N HIS A 191 8.82 25.68 2.79
CA HIS A 191 9.38 25.74 1.43
C HIS A 191 9.91 24.39 0.96
N LEU A 192 10.60 23.63 1.83
CA LEU A 192 11.04 22.27 1.53
C LEU A 192 9.87 21.32 1.31
N SER A 193 8.78 21.45 2.08
CA SER A 193 7.57 20.63 1.92
C SER A 193 6.90 20.85 0.56
N VAL A 194 6.85 22.10 0.07
CA VAL A 194 6.31 22.41 -1.25
C VAL A 194 7.18 21.79 -2.34
N GLN A 195 8.49 21.94 -2.23
CA GLN A 195 9.44 21.38 -3.20
C GLN A 195 9.44 19.85 -3.22
N ILE A 196 9.25 19.19 -2.07
CA ILE A 196 9.05 17.74 -1.99
C ILE A 196 7.73 17.34 -2.65
N GLY A 197 6.67 18.14 -2.49
CA GLY A 197 5.40 17.92 -3.17
C GLY A 197 5.53 17.94 -4.69
N ASP A 198 6.22 18.95 -5.23
CA ASP A 198 6.47 19.07 -6.67
C ASP A 198 7.32 17.90 -7.21
N GLU A 199 8.36 17.51 -6.47
CA GLU A 199 9.22 16.37 -6.84
C GLU A 199 8.45 15.04 -6.74
N LEU A 200 7.56 14.86 -5.76
CA LEU A 200 6.69 13.69 -5.66
C LEU A 200 5.71 13.59 -6.83
N ASP A 201 5.19 14.71 -7.33
CA ASP A 201 4.35 14.74 -8.53
C ASP A 201 5.17 14.34 -9.78
N ILE A 202 6.42 14.79 -9.91
CA ILE A 202 7.34 14.35 -10.98
C ILE A 202 7.66 12.85 -10.86
N HIS A 203 7.96 12.38 -9.65
CA HIS A 203 8.19 10.97 -9.40
C HIS A 203 6.93 10.12 -9.64
N HIS A 204 5.73 10.66 -9.44
CA HIS A 204 4.48 10.00 -9.77
C HIS A 204 4.31 9.80 -11.29
N GLU A 205 4.62 10.83 -12.09
CA GLU A 205 4.61 10.75 -13.55
C GLU A 205 5.63 9.72 -14.05
N LEU A 206 6.85 9.71 -13.49
CA LEU A 206 7.87 8.70 -13.81
C LEU A 206 7.44 7.28 -13.42
N LEU A 207 6.71 7.12 -12.30
CA LEU A 207 6.17 5.82 -11.89
C LEU A 207 5.04 5.35 -12.80
N GLU A 208 4.18 6.24 -13.28
CA GLU A 208 3.13 5.92 -14.27
C GLU A 208 3.74 5.45 -15.60
N ASP A 209 4.77 6.16 -16.07
CA ASP A 209 5.53 5.76 -17.26
C ASP A 209 6.23 4.40 -17.08
N THR A 210 6.75 4.15 -15.88
CA THR A 210 7.37 2.87 -15.54
C THR A 210 6.34 1.74 -15.52
N ASP A 211 5.16 1.96 -14.93
CA ASP A 211 4.06 0.98 -14.91
C ASP A 211 3.58 0.68 -16.35
N ALA A 212 3.42 1.72 -17.18
CA ALA A 212 3.08 1.57 -18.59
C ALA A 212 4.15 0.79 -19.38
N ALA A 213 5.44 1.00 -19.09
CA ALA A 213 6.53 0.24 -19.68
C ALA A 213 6.53 -1.22 -19.21
N MET A 214 6.21 -1.47 -17.94
CA MET A 214 6.04 -2.82 -17.39
C MET A 214 4.87 -3.56 -18.04
N ASP A 215 3.72 -2.91 -18.23
CA ASP A 215 2.55 -3.49 -18.91
C ASP A 215 2.86 -3.89 -20.36
N ARG A 216 3.57 -3.03 -21.10
CA ARG A 216 4.05 -3.35 -22.46
C ARG A 216 4.99 -4.55 -22.44
N THR A 217 5.87 -4.62 -21.45
CA THR A 217 6.81 -5.74 -21.29
C THR A 217 6.08 -7.04 -20.94
N ALA A 218 5.10 -6.98 -20.04
CA ALA A 218 4.24 -8.12 -19.70
C ALA A 218 3.45 -8.63 -20.90
N ALA A 219 2.89 -7.75 -21.72
CA ALA A 219 2.18 -8.11 -22.95
C ALA A 219 3.11 -8.80 -23.97
N ARG A 220 4.33 -8.30 -24.12
CA ARG A 220 5.37 -8.92 -24.97
C ARG A 220 5.79 -10.29 -24.45
N LEU A 221 6.05 -10.41 -23.15
CA LEU A 221 6.40 -11.68 -22.51
C LEU A 221 5.28 -12.71 -22.63
N ASN A 222 4.02 -12.30 -22.45
CA ASN A 222 2.88 -13.20 -22.61
C ASN A 222 2.75 -13.69 -24.07
N SER A 223 2.98 -12.80 -25.03
CA SER A 223 3.00 -13.16 -26.45
C SER A 223 4.16 -14.11 -26.79
N ALA A 224 5.35 -13.84 -26.26
CA ALA A 224 6.51 -14.71 -26.42
C ALA A 224 6.28 -16.09 -25.79
N ARG A 225 5.68 -16.14 -24.59
CA ARG A 225 5.30 -17.38 -23.92
C ARG A 225 4.32 -18.20 -24.74
N ARG A 226 3.26 -17.59 -25.30
CA ARG A 226 2.31 -18.28 -26.20
C ARG A 226 2.99 -18.88 -27.43
N ARG A 227 3.97 -18.18 -28.00
CA ARG A 227 4.76 -18.71 -29.13
C ARG A 227 5.62 -19.90 -28.70
N LEU A 228 6.24 -19.83 -27.53
CA LEU A 228 7.02 -20.93 -26.97
C LEU A 228 6.14 -22.15 -26.67
N ASP A 229 4.96 -21.95 -26.07
CA ASP A 229 4.00 -23.04 -25.82
C ASP A 229 3.60 -23.71 -27.15
N HIS A 230 3.33 -22.92 -28.20
CA HIS A 230 3.00 -23.46 -29.52
C HIS A 230 4.17 -24.23 -30.16
N VAL A 231 5.40 -23.76 -30.00
CA VAL A 231 6.60 -24.48 -30.47
C VAL A 231 6.81 -25.76 -29.68
N ALA A 232 6.61 -25.74 -28.36
CA ALA A 232 6.72 -26.92 -27.50
C ALA A 232 5.67 -27.98 -27.88
N ASP A 233 4.43 -27.58 -28.14
CA ASP A 233 3.35 -28.48 -28.57
C ASP A 233 3.65 -29.09 -29.95
N ASN A 234 4.09 -28.28 -30.92
CA ASN A 234 4.50 -28.77 -32.24
C ASN A 234 5.70 -29.73 -32.15
N ALA A 235 6.70 -29.41 -31.31
CA ALA A 235 7.84 -30.28 -31.08
C ALA A 235 7.43 -31.62 -30.45
N LYS A 236 6.44 -31.62 -29.54
CA LYS A 236 5.90 -32.84 -28.94
C LYS A 236 5.12 -33.68 -29.97
N GLN A 237 4.36 -33.05 -30.85
CA GLN A 237 3.53 -33.75 -31.84
C GLN A 237 4.36 -34.34 -33.00
N TYR A 238 5.32 -33.58 -33.54
CA TYR A 238 6.14 -34.02 -34.67
C TYR A 238 7.48 -34.64 -34.27
N GLY A 239 7.87 -34.54 -32.99
CA GLY A 239 9.15 -35.05 -32.49
C GLY A 239 9.34 -36.54 -32.73
N SER A 240 8.33 -37.37 -32.44
CA SER A 240 8.40 -38.81 -32.70
C SER A 240 8.57 -39.11 -34.20
N THR A 241 7.82 -38.44 -35.08
CA THR A 241 7.93 -38.60 -36.52
C THR A 241 9.32 -38.20 -37.05
N ILE A 242 9.86 -37.08 -36.59
CA ILE A 242 11.21 -36.63 -36.95
C ILE A 242 12.26 -37.64 -36.48
N THR A 243 12.15 -38.16 -35.25
CA THR A 243 13.10 -39.17 -34.75
C THR A 243 13.09 -40.45 -35.59
N ILE A 244 11.92 -40.92 -36.03
CA ILE A 244 11.79 -42.10 -36.89
C ILE A 244 12.46 -41.83 -38.26
N ILE A 245 12.22 -40.68 -38.88
CA ILE A 245 12.83 -40.32 -40.17
C ILE A 245 14.35 -40.26 -40.07
N VAL A 246 14.87 -39.63 -39.01
CA VAL A 246 16.33 -39.57 -38.76
C VAL A 246 16.90 -40.97 -38.57
N LEU A 247 16.24 -41.84 -37.81
CA LEU A 247 16.67 -43.22 -37.61
C LEU A 247 16.75 -44.00 -38.93
N ILE A 248 15.75 -43.85 -39.80
CA ILE A 248 15.74 -44.46 -41.14
C ILE A 248 16.92 -43.93 -41.98
N PHE A 249 17.18 -42.62 -41.94
CA PHE A 249 18.29 -42.02 -42.67
C PHE A 249 19.64 -42.56 -42.22
N VAL A 250 19.84 -42.68 -40.90
CA VAL A 250 21.05 -43.28 -40.31
C VAL A 250 21.19 -44.75 -40.72
N LEU A 251 20.09 -45.51 -40.71
CA LEU A 251 20.08 -46.91 -41.15
C LEU A 251 20.51 -47.05 -42.62
N LEU A 252 19.97 -46.22 -43.51
CA LEU A 252 20.35 -46.21 -44.93
C LEU A 252 21.83 -45.85 -45.11
N LEU A 253 22.33 -44.88 -44.36
CA LEU A 253 23.74 -44.49 -44.38
C LEU A 253 24.63 -45.66 -43.96
N LEU A 254 24.27 -46.36 -42.87
CA LEU A 254 24.98 -47.56 -42.42
C LEU A 254 24.98 -48.66 -43.48
N ILE A 255 23.84 -48.89 -44.15
CA ILE A 255 23.75 -49.87 -45.24
C ILE A 255 24.70 -49.49 -46.37
N ILE A 256 24.72 -48.23 -46.80
CA ILE A 256 25.62 -47.78 -47.87
C ILE A 256 27.08 -48.00 -47.46
N VAL A 257 27.47 -47.57 -46.26
CA VAL A 257 28.87 -47.67 -45.79
C VAL A 257 29.31 -49.11 -45.55
N PHE A 258 28.42 -49.99 -45.08
CA PHE A 258 28.76 -51.39 -44.79
C PHE A 258 28.68 -52.30 -46.02
N LYS A 259 27.82 -51.96 -46.99
CA LYS A 259 27.64 -52.72 -48.24
C LYS A 259 28.63 -52.31 -49.32
N THR A 260 29.16 -51.08 -49.26
CA THR A 260 30.27 -50.61 -50.09
C THR A 260 31.58 -51.07 -49.49
#